data_AF-A0A2V9M9F1-F1
#
_entry.id   AF-A0A2V9M9F1-F1
#
_cell.length_a   1.000
_cell.length_b   1.000
_cell.length_c   1.000
_cell.angle_alpha   90.00
_cell.angle_beta   90.00
_cell.angle_gamma   90.00
#
_symmetry.space_group_name_H-M   'P 1'
#
loop_
_entity.id
_entity.type
_entity.pdbx_description
1 polymer ?
#
loop_
_entity_poly.entity_id
_entity_poly.type
_entity_poly.pdbx_seq_one_letter_code
_entity_poly.pdbx_strand_id
1 'polypeptide(L)'
;MPLATKFIIFIDSIKNINQRSAESRFCLLFRYNSGAMSKTSKILIVVGFLVLMGYIVYSSLGLSKFRCEVCMEFRGGTACRTALGSTREEAIRTAADNACAQLTSGMTDSMSCTQTPPKSIKCKER
;
A
#
# COMPACT_ATOMS: atom_id res chain seq x y z
N MET A 1 22.60 11.38 -19.52
CA MET A 1 21.79 11.47 -18.28
C MET A 1 20.37 11.04 -18.62
N PRO A 2 19.99 9.77 -18.39
CA PRO A 2 18.82 9.19 -19.03
C PRO A 2 17.53 9.59 -18.29
N LEU A 3 16.52 9.97 -19.06
CA LEU A 3 15.13 10.25 -18.63
C LEU A 3 14.54 9.18 -17.69
N ALA A 4 15.02 7.94 -17.77
CA ALA A 4 14.59 6.81 -16.94
C ALA A 4 14.73 7.09 -15.43
N THR A 5 15.77 7.80 -15.00
CA THR A 5 15.99 8.08 -13.57
C THR A 5 14.99 9.10 -13.02
N LYS A 6 14.56 10.09 -13.84
CA LYS A 6 13.48 11.03 -13.45
C LYS A 6 12.12 10.34 -13.36
N PHE A 7 11.88 9.33 -14.19
CA PHE A 7 10.62 8.57 -14.18
C PHE A 7 10.50 7.68 -12.93
N ILE A 8 11.59 7.02 -12.51
CA ILE A 8 11.60 6.18 -11.31
C ILE A 8 11.36 6.99 -10.03
N ILE A 9 11.94 8.19 -9.91
CA ILE A 9 11.72 9.07 -8.74
C ILE A 9 10.24 9.54 -8.64
N PHE A 10 9.57 9.74 -9.79
CA PHE A 10 8.13 10.06 -9.79
C PHE A 10 7.29 8.87 -9.31
N ILE A 11 7.69 7.63 -9.64
CA ILE A 11 7.02 6.39 -9.23
C ILE A 11 7.14 6.16 -7.72
N ASP A 12 8.32 6.40 -7.14
CA ASP A 12 8.52 6.32 -5.68
C ASP A 12 7.73 7.40 -4.92
N SER A 13 7.48 8.56 -5.53
CA SER A 13 6.70 9.65 -4.93
C SER A 13 5.20 9.30 -4.80
N ILE A 14 4.64 8.47 -5.71
CA ILE A 14 3.26 7.98 -5.63
C ILE A 14 3.09 6.89 -4.57
N LYS A 15 4.19 6.21 -4.18
CA LYS A 15 4.19 5.15 -3.16
C LYS A 15 3.95 5.68 -1.74
N ASN A 16 4.13 6.98 -1.51
CA ASN A 16 3.86 7.68 -0.25
C ASN A 16 2.53 8.46 -0.29
N ILE A 17 1.54 7.92 -0.99
CA ILE A 17 0.16 8.36 -0.83
C ILE A 17 -0.58 7.17 -0.24
N ASN A 18 -0.70 7.23 1.08
CA ASN A 18 -1.66 6.51 1.88
C ASN A 18 -2.94 6.22 1.06
N GLN A 19 -3.28 4.95 0.99
CA GLN A 19 -4.28 4.30 0.15
C GLN A 19 -5.71 4.79 0.45
N ARG A 20 -6.01 6.07 0.17
CA ARG A 20 -7.31 6.69 0.47
C ARG A 20 -7.72 7.90 -0.38
N SER A 21 -7.15 8.13 -1.56
CA SER A 21 -7.59 9.23 -2.43
C SER A 21 -7.70 8.89 -3.93
N ALA A 22 -7.92 7.62 -4.26
CA ALA A 22 -8.18 7.18 -5.63
C ALA A 22 -9.62 7.46 -6.13
N GLU A 23 -10.36 8.41 -5.54
CA GLU A 23 -11.79 8.62 -5.86
C GLU A 23 -12.18 9.95 -6.52
N SER A 24 -11.32 10.95 -6.70
CA SER A 24 -11.86 12.27 -7.14
C SER A 24 -11.24 12.91 -8.39
N ARG A 25 -10.17 12.35 -8.98
CA ARG A 25 -9.59 12.93 -10.22
C ARG A 25 -9.64 12.02 -11.44
N PHE A 26 -10.03 10.76 -11.28
CA PHE A 26 -10.14 9.81 -12.39
C PHE A 26 -11.32 10.12 -13.33
N CYS A 27 -12.38 10.78 -12.84
CA CYS A 27 -13.51 11.20 -13.67
C CYS A 27 -13.14 12.21 -14.78
N LEU A 28 -12.03 12.94 -14.67
CA LEU A 28 -11.67 13.95 -15.67
C LEU A 28 -10.89 13.41 -16.87
N LEU A 29 -10.28 12.22 -16.78
CA LEU A 29 -9.59 11.60 -17.92
C LEU A 29 -10.46 10.64 -18.73
N PHE A 30 -11.64 10.25 -18.21
CA PHE A 30 -12.59 9.40 -18.91
C PHE A 30 -13.56 10.15 -19.85
N ARG A 31 -13.29 11.42 -20.20
CA ARG A 31 -13.84 11.98 -21.44
C ARG A 31 -13.00 11.52 -22.65
N TYR A 32 -12.86 10.21 -22.82
CA TYR A 32 -12.43 9.66 -24.10
C TYR A 32 -13.62 9.74 -25.05
N ASN A 33 -13.58 10.77 -25.89
CA ASN A 33 -14.58 11.13 -26.89
C ASN A 33 -15.09 9.90 -27.64
N SER A 34 -16.38 9.62 -27.50
CA SER A 34 -17.11 8.62 -28.26
C SER A 34 -17.26 9.09 -29.71
N GLY A 35 -16.28 8.76 -30.54
CA GLY A 35 -16.33 9.01 -31.96
C GLY A 35 -15.67 7.87 -32.72
N ALA A 36 -16.49 6.97 -33.28
CA ALA A 36 -16.14 5.95 -34.28
C ALA A 36 -14.83 5.16 -34.04
N MET A 37 -14.90 4.03 -33.32
CA MET A 37 -13.72 3.19 -33.07
C MET A 37 -13.30 2.38 -34.31
N SER A 38 -12.21 2.78 -34.96
CA SER A 38 -11.49 1.93 -35.92
C SER A 38 -10.91 0.69 -35.21
N LYS A 39 -10.61 -0.38 -35.96
CA LYS A 39 -10.00 -1.61 -35.41
C LYS A 39 -8.73 -1.29 -34.62
N THR A 40 -7.98 -0.28 -35.05
CA THR A 40 -6.76 0.21 -34.41
C THR A 40 -7.01 0.77 -33.01
N SER A 41 -8.11 1.50 -32.81
CA SER A 41 -8.46 2.05 -31.49
C SER A 41 -8.85 0.97 -30.48
N LYS A 42 -9.53 -0.10 -30.92
CA LYS A 42 -9.83 -1.26 -30.06
C LYS A 42 -8.54 -1.95 -29.60
N ILE A 43 -7.57 -2.10 -30.50
CA ILE A 43 -6.27 -2.69 -30.21
C ILE A 43 -5.51 -1.82 -29.19
N LEU A 44 -5.48 -0.51 -29.36
CA LEU A 44 -4.79 0.40 -28.44
C LEU A 44 -5.38 0.34 -27.01
N ILE A 45 -6.71 0.26 -26.87
CA ILE A 45 -7.34 0.13 -25.55
C ILE A 45 -6.96 -1.20 -24.89
N VAL A 46 -7.02 -2.31 -25.63
CA VAL A 46 -6.68 -3.65 -25.09
C VAL A 46 -5.21 -3.72 -24.69
N VAL A 47 -4.30 -3.21 -25.53
CA VAL A 47 -2.87 -3.16 -25.22
C VAL A 47 -2.60 -2.27 -24.01
N GLY A 48 -3.21 -1.09 -23.95
CA GLY A 48 -3.06 -0.20 -22.79
C GLY A 48 -3.53 -0.85 -21.49
N PHE A 49 -4.65 -1.58 -21.53
CA PHE A 49 -5.17 -2.30 -20.37
C PHE A 49 -4.23 -3.42 -19.92
N LEU A 50 -3.71 -4.23 -20.85
CA LEU A 50 -2.77 -5.32 -20.53
C LEU A 50 -1.45 -4.80 -19.93
N VAL A 51 -0.92 -3.70 -20.46
CA VAL A 51 0.29 -3.07 -19.92
C VAL A 51 0.05 -2.55 -18.51
N LEU A 52 -1.09 -1.87 -18.28
CA LEU A 52 -1.46 -1.39 -16.95
C LEU A 52 -1.62 -2.55 -15.95
N MET A 53 -2.27 -3.63 -16.36
CA MET A 53 -2.46 -4.81 -15.52
C MET A 53 -1.12 -5.48 -15.16
N GLY A 54 -0.25 -5.71 -16.15
CA GLY A 54 1.07 -6.27 -15.92
C GLY A 54 1.92 -5.39 -14.99
N TYR A 55 1.81 -4.07 -15.12
CA TYR A 55 2.51 -3.11 -14.27
C TYR A 55 2.06 -3.16 -12.81
N ILE A 56 0.75 -3.25 -12.55
CA ILE A 56 0.19 -3.35 -11.18
C ILE A 56 0.69 -4.64 -10.49
N VAL A 57 0.69 -5.76 -11.22
CA VAL A 57 1.17 -7.05 -10.69
C VAL A 57 2.66 -7.00 -10.39
N TYR A 58 3.47 -6.49 -11.32
CA TYR A 58 4.92 -6.36 -11.12
C TYR A 58 5.27 -5.45 -9.93
N SER A 59 4.57 -4.32 -9.80
CA SER A 59 4.73 -3.41 -8.67
C SER A 59 4.38 -4.10 -7.35
N SER A 60 3.26 -4.82 -7.30
CA SER A 60 2.76 -5.51 -6.08
C SER A 60 3.70 -6.58 -5.55
N LEU A 61 4.41 -7.29 -6.44
CA LEU A 61 5.34 -8.36 -6.05
C LEU A 61 6.60 -7.85 -5.35
N GLY A 62 6.99 -6.59 -5.54
CA GLY A 62 8.20 -6.00 -4.95
C GLY A 62 8.01 -5.35 -3.57
N LEU A 63 6.81 -5.39 -2.99
CA LEU A 63 6.47 -4.48 -1.88
C LEU A 63 6.98 -4.91 -0.50
N SER A 64 7.41 -6.15 -0.28
CA SER A 64 7.74 -6.59 1.08
C SER A 64 8.73 -7.74 1.18
N LYS A 65 9.87 -7.44 1.82
CA LYS A 65 10.95 -8.39 2.10
C LYS A 65 10.91 -8.93 3.54
N PHE A 66 10.33 -8.17 4.46
CA PHE A 66 10.26 -8.54 5.88
C PHE A 66 8.83 -8.83 6.32
N ARG A 67 8.64 -9.96 6.99
CA ARG A 67 7.38 -10.35 7.64
C ARG A 67 7.57 -10.25 9.15
N CYS A 68 6.97 -9.26 9.78
CA CYS A 68 7.01 -9.08 11.23
C CYS A 68 5.64 -9.29 11.85
N GLU A 69 5.61 -10.07 12.93
CA GLU A 69 4.46 -10.31 13.79
C GLU A 69 4.67 -9.58 15.11
N VAL A 70 3.71 -8.74 15.48
CA VAL A 70 3.73 -7.91 16.68
C VAL A 70 2.46 -8.17 17.47
N CYS A 71 2.63 -8.40 18.77
CA CYS A 71 1.52 -8.54 19.71
C CYS A 71 1.45 -7.31 20.62
N MET A 72 0.30 -6.63 20.59
CA MET A 72 0.00 -5.49 21.44
C MET A 72 -0.95 -5.92 22.56
N GLU A 73 -0.78 -5.31 23.73
CA GLU A 73 -1.68 -5.46 24.87
C GLU A 73 -2.13 -4.07 25.34
N PHE A 74 -3.44 -3.86 25.37
CA PHE A 74 -4.02 -2.55 25.70
C PHE A 74 -5.38 -2.71 26.37
N ARG A 75 -5.56 -2.04 27.53
CA ARG A 75 -6.81 -2.04 28.33
C ARG A 75 -7.38 -3.45 28.61
N GLY A 76 -6.51 -4.43 28.86
CA GLY A 76 -6.89 -5.82 29.12
C GLY A 76 -7.20 -6.66 27.87
N GLY A 77 -7.15 -6.07 26.67
CA GLY A 77 -7.19 -6.79 25.40
C GLY A 77 -5.79 -7.10 24.88
N THR A 78 -5.61 -8.25 24.23
CA THR A 78 -4.37 -8.60 23.51
C THR A 78 -4.69 -8.96 22.08
N ALA A 79 -3.96 -8.38 21.12
CA ALA A 79 -4.09 -8.70 19.71
C ALA A 79 -2.73 -8.83 19.05
N CYS A 80 -2.56 -9.89 18.28
CA CYS A 80 -1.37 -10.12 17.46
C CYS A 80 -1.70 -9.86 15.99
N ARG A 81 -0.79 -9.18 15.29
CA ARG A 81 -0.89 -8.91 13.87
C ARG A 81 0.44 -9.11 13.18
N THR A 82 0.37 -9.62 11.96
CA THR A 82 1.52 -9.69 11.06
C THR A 82 1.38 -8.63 9.99
N ALA A 83 2.46 -7.90 9.73
CA ALA A 83 2.58 -7.04 8.56
C ALA A 83 3.85 -7.34 7.78
N LEU A 84 3.81 -6.87 6.54
CA LEU A 84 4.84 -7.02 5.52
C LEU A 84 5.41 -5.63 5.23
N GLY A 85 6.73 -5.49 5.21
CA GLY A 85 7.41 -4.21 5.00
C GLY A 85 8.67 -4.34 4.16
N SER A 86 9.13 -3.22 3.60
CA SER A 86 10.42 -3.16 2.91
C SER A 86 11.58 -3.18 3.89
N THR A 87 11.34 -2.70 5.12
CA THR A 87 12.27 -2.73 6.26
C THR A 87 11.62 -3.40 7.48
N ARG A 88 12.46 -3.82 8.43
CA ARG A 88 12.00 -4.43 9.69
C ARG A 88 11.13 -3.46 10.49
N GLU A 89 11.58 -2.22 10.64
CA GLU A 89 10.92 -1.19 11.43
C GLU A 89 9.57 -0.80 10.82
N GLU A 90 9.49 -0.70 9.49
CA GLU A 90 8.23 -0.46 8.78
C GLU A 90 7.24 -1.61 9.01
N ALA A 91 7.70 -2.86 8.91
CA ALA A 91 6.86 -4.02 9.15
C ALA A 91 6.37 -4.10 10.61
N ILE A 92 7.24 -3.79 11.57
CA ILE A 92 6.89 -3.73 13.01
C ILE A 92 5.84 -2.65 13.25
N ARG A 93 6.10 -1.43 12.79
CA ARG A 93 5.19 -0.29 12.99
C ARG A 93 3.81 -0.57 12.40
N THR A 94 3.78 -1.04 11.15
CA THR A 94 2.52 -1.40 10.47
C THR A 94 1.77 -2.52 11.19
N ALA A 95 2.48 -3.53 11.70
CA ALA A 95 1.87 -4.61 12.49
C ALA A 95 1.30 -4.09 13.82
N ALA A 96 2.02 -3.21 14.52
CA ALA A 96 1.59 -2.58 15.76
C ALA A 96 0.35 -1.71 15.55
N ASP A 97 0.37 -0.85 14.51
CA ASP A 97 -0.75 0.02 14.14
C ASP A 97 -2.02 -0.79 13.86
N ASN A 98 -1.90 -1.90 13.12
CA ASN A 98 -3.02 -2.80 12.83
C ASN A 98 -3.54 -3.53 14.08
N ALA A 99 -2.65 -3.94 14.99
CA ALA A 99 -3.05 -4.56 16.25
C ALA A 99 -3.81 -3.57 17.13
N CYS A 100 -3.32 -2.34 17.24
CA CYS A 100 -3.96 -1.26 17.99
C CYS A 100 -5.30 -0.84 17.38
N ALA A 101 -5.41 -0.79 16.04
CA ALA A 101 -6.68 -0.53 15.37
C ALA A 101 -7.74 -1.61 15.66
N GLN A 102 -7.34 -2.86 15.96
CA GLN A 102 -8.28 -3.89 16.39
C GLN A 102 -8.63 -3.77 17.88
N LEU A 103 -7.64 -3.47 18.73
CA LEU A 103 -7.84 -3.38 20.18
C LEU A 103 -8.64 -2.16 20.62
N THR A 104 -8.67 -1.13 19.79
CA THR A 104 -9.22 0.18 20.15
C THR A 104 -10.37 0.54 19.22
N SER A 105 -11.42 1.10 19.78
CA SER A 105 -12.62 1.51 19.02
C SER A 105 -12.59 3.00 18.63
N GLY A 106 -11.50 3.72 18.96
CA GLY A 106 -11.38 5.15 18.76
C GLY A 106 -9.94 5.59 18.48
N MET A 107 -9.81 6.73 17.81
CA MET A 107 -8.51 7.24 17.34
C MET A 107 -7.57 7.60 18.50
N THR A 108 -8.08 8.18 19.58
CA THR A 108 -7.28 8.52 20.77
C THR A 108 -6.66 7.28 21.40
N ASP A 109 -7.46 6.23 21.61
CA ASP A 109 -6.99 4.98 22.17
C ASP A 109 -5.99 4.29 21.24
N SER A 110 -6.20 4.36 19.92
CA SER A 110 -5.25 3.81 18.95
C SER A 110 -3.87 4.47 19.04
N MET A 111 -3.80 5.79 19.25
CA MET A 111 -2.54 6.51 19.45
C MET A 111 -1.87 6.17 20.79
N SER A 112 -2.66 6.02 21.86
CA SER A 112 -2.12 5.58 23.15
C SER A 112 -1.58 4.15 23.07
N CYS A 113 -2.28 3.26 22.36
CA CYS A 113 -1.83 1.88 22.16
C CYS A 113 -0.52 1.82 21.36
N THR A 114 -0.37 2.58 20.27
CA THR A 114 0.87 2.54 19.48
C THR A 114 2.08 3.14 20.20
N GLN A 115 1.85 3.95 21.24
CA GLN A 115 2.90 4.45 22.14
C GLN A 115 3.32 3.44 23.22
N THR A 116 2.55 2.37 23.44
CA THR A 116 2.92 1.32 24.40
C THR A 116 3.95 0.36 23.81
N PRO A 117 4.89 -0.16 24.61
CA PRO A 117 5.84 -1.16 24.14
C PRO A 117 5.10 -2.48 23.79
N PRO A 118 5.38 -3.08 22.63
CA PRO A 118 4.79 -4.35 22.23
C PRO A 118 5.24 -5.49 23.16
N LYS A 119 4.32 -6.41 23.45
CA LYS A 119 4.56 -7.59 24.30
C LYS A 119 5.54 -8.57 23.65
N SER A 120 5.48 -8.70 22.33
CA SER A 120 6.38 -9.57 21.57
C SER A 120 6.52 -9.08 20.14
N ILE A 121 7.74 -9.18 19.62
CA ILE A 121 8.07 -8.88 18.21
C ILE A 121 8.78 -10.11 17.65
N LYS A 122 8.24 -10.67 16.56
CA LYS A 122 8.84 -11.78 15.81
C LYS A 122 8.98 -11.38 14.36
N CYS A 123 10.20 -11.18 13.89
CA CYS A 123 10.47 -10.83 12.49
C CYS A 123 11.14 -12.00 11.78
N LYS A 124 10.74 -12.23 10.53
CA LYS A 124 11.34 -13.18 9.59
C LYS A 124 11.56 -12.49 8.25
N GLU A 125 12.68 -12.76 7.61
CA GLU A 125 12.93 -12.37 6.23
C GLU A 125 12.20 -13.36 5.31
N ARG A 126 11.53 -12.85 4.27
CA ARG A 126 10.65 -13.62 3.37
C ARG A 126 11.38 -14.04 2.11
#